data_AF-X1LBB4-F1
#
_entry.id   AF-X1LBB4-F1
#
_cell.length_a   1.000
_cell.length_b   1.000
_cell.length_c   1.000
_cell.angle_alpha   90.00
_cell.angle_beta   90.00
_cell.angle_gamma   90.00
#
_symmetry.space_group_name_H-M   'P 1'
#
loop_
_entity.id
_entity.type
_entity.pdbx_description
1 polymer ?
#
loop_
_entity_poly.entity_id
_entity_poly.type
_entity_poly.pdbx_seq_one_letter_code
_entity_poly.pdbx_strand_id
1 'polypeptide(L)'
;ETIIYKQEINAMLGSLHKFYIKPGQVFLLEGGVPHAIGPGCFLVEIQEPTDYTIRVERTTPSGKKIPDMLCHQGIGFNNIFECFNYQSFSRQETLKRWLLKPTVNYQSDFAYEEILIDGKRIPYFGMKSLLIYNSFSIRSENIFSIIIVISGNGKVICENKSMVINKGDKIFLPAGLGKLNFKNICSVQPLHLISCFPPDSTKKEDNYK
;
A
#
# COMPACT_ATOMS: atom_id res chain seq x y z
N GLU A 1 -13.49 -24.83 3.74
CA GLU A 1 -13.56 -25.52 2.42
C GLU A 1 -14.99 -25.72 1.90
N THR A 2 -15.87 -26.42 2.63
CA THR A 2 -17.24 -26.76 2.15
C THR A 2 -18.04 -25.57 1.60
N ILE A 3 -18.06 -24.42 2.31
CA ILE A 3 -18.77 -23.22 1.88
C ILE A 3 -18.20 -22.63 0.57
N ILE A 4 -16.90 -22.82 0.31
CA ILE A 4 -16.23 -22.37 -0.91
C ILE A 4 -16.61 -23.32 -2.07
N TYR A 5 -16.54 -24.64 -1.88
CA TYR A 5 -16.93 -25.59 -2.91
C TYR A 5 -18.40 -25.44 -3.34
N LYS A 6 -19.29 -25.24 -2.36
CA LYS A 6 -20.71 -25.00 -2.60
C LYS A 6 -21.04 -23.58 -3.09
N GLN A 7 -20.03 -22.69 -3.15
CA GLN A 7 -20.20 -21.28 -3.53
C GLN A 7 -21.23 -20.54 -2.65
N GLU A 8 -21.24 -20.83 -1.35
CA GLU A 8 -22.08 -20.17 -0.34
C GLU A 8 -21.50 -18.78 0.00
N ILE A 9 -21.67 -17.81 -0.91
CA ILE A 9 -21.07 -16.46 -0.83
C ILE A 9 -21.38 -15.76 0.50
N ASN A 10 -22.62 -15.83 0.97
CA ASN A 10 -23.01 -15.20 2.23
C ASN A 10 -22.28 -15.79 3.44
N ALA A 11 -22.02 -17.11 3.44
CA ALA A 11 -21.26 -17.75 4.51
C ALA A 11 -19.78 -17.38 4.45
N MET A 12 -19.21 -17.27 3.25
CA MET A 12 -17.83 -16.79 3.05
C MET A 12 -17.68 -15.36 3.58
N LEU A 13 -18.57 -14.44 3.18
CA LEU A 13 -18.56 -13.06 3.67
C LEU A 13 -18.83 -12.98 5.17
N GLY A 14 -19.71 -13.83 5.71
CA GLY A 14 -19.99 -13.94 7.14
C GLY A 14 -18.82 -14.45 7.97
N SER A 15 -17.79 -15.02 7.33
CA SER A 15 -16.54 -15.43 7.97
C SER A 15 -15.51 -14.30 8.05
N LEU A 16 -15.82 -13.11 7.51
CA LEU A 16 -14.93 -11.95 7.47
C LEU A 16 -15.47 -10.79 8.30
N HIS A 17 -14.56 -9.98 8.85
CA HIS A 17 -14.92 -8.71 9.48
C HIS A 17 -15.07 -7.62 8.43
N LYS A 18 -16.21 -6.92 8.43
CA LYS A 18 -16.42 -5.73 7.60
C LYS A 18 -16.00 -4.46 8.35
N PHE A 19 -15.12 -3.67 7.74
CA PHE A 19 -14.67 -2.38 8.25
C PHE A 19 -15.01 -1.24 7.29
N TYR A 20 -15.54 -0.15 7.83
CA TYR A 20 -15.65 1.12 7.13
C TYR A 20 -14.41 1.94 7.43
N ILE A 21 -13.70 2.34 6.38
CA ILE A 21 -12.44 3.05 6.49
C ILE A 21 -12.62 4.57 6.41
N LYS A 22 -11.61 5.30 6.87
CA LYS A 22 -11.48 6.75 6.74
C LYS A 22 -10.21 7.08 5.94
N PRO A 23 -10.18 8.21 5.20
CA PRO A 23 -8.97 8.67 4.52
C PRO A 23 -7.77 8.71 5.48
N GLY A 24 -6.61 8.28 5.00
CA GLY A 24 -5.36 8.24 5.77
C GLY A 24 -5.17 6.99 6.63
N GLN A 25 -6.16 6.09 6.74
CA GLN A 25 -5.95 4.80 7.39
C GLN A 25 -5.07 3.88 6.53
N VAL A 26 -4.16 3.17 7.18
CA VAL A 26 -3.20 2.27 6.54
C VAL A 26 -3.44 0.85 7.06
N PHE A 27 -3.60 -0.10 6.13
CA PHE A 27 -3.73 -1.51 6.45
C PHE A 27 -2.53 -2.28 5.89
N LEU A 28 -1.99 -3.21 6.69
CA LEU A 28 -1.05 -4.22 6.22
C LEU A 28 -1.77 -5.54 6.09
N LEU A 29 -1.89 -6.05 4.87
CA LEU A 29 -2.48 -7.36 4.59
C LEU A 29 -1.36 -8.35 4.32
N GLU A 30 -1.20 -9.30 5.24
CA GLU A 30 -0.19 -10.35 5.13
C GLU A 30 -0.65 -11.45 4.17
N GLY A 31 0.30 -12.18 3.59
CA GLY A 31 0.00 -13.35 2.77
C GLY A 31 -0.92 -14.34 3.49
N GLY A 32 -1.90 -14.87 2.76
CA GLY A 32 -2.87 -15.83 3.28
C GLY A 32 -4.03 -15.26 4.10
N VAL A 33 -4.10 -13.94 4.30
CA VAL A 33 -5.27 -13.28 4.92
C VAL A 33 -6.35 -13.06 3.85
N PRO A 34 -7.50 -13.75 3.90
CA PRO A 34 -8.58 -13.51 2.95
C PRO A 34 -9.15 -12.10 3.14
N HIS A 35 -9.25 -11.35 2.07
CA HIS A 35 -9.74 -9.97 2.11
C HIS A 35 -10.39 -9.57 0.79
N ALA A 36 -11.17 -8.50 0.85
CA ALA A 36 -11.75 -7.86 -0.32
C ALA A 36 -11.86 -6.36 -0.06
N ILE A 37 -11.62 -5.55 -1.10
CA ILE A 37 -11.80 -4.10 -1.05
C ILE A 37 -13.25 -3.78 -1.46
N GLY A 38 -13.99 -3.16 -0.55
CA GLY A 38 -15.37 -2.75 -0.80
C GLY A 38 -15.48 -1.54 -1.73
N PRO A 39 -16.68 -1.29 -2.29
CA PRO A 39 -16.92 -0.13 -3.15
C PRO A 39 -16.71 1.19 -2.40
N GLY A 40 -16.38 2.25 -3.13
CA GLY A 40 -16.15 3.59 -2.59
C GLY A 40 -14.78 3.79 -1.93
N CYS A 41 -13.90 2.79 -1.98
CA CYS A 41 -12.52 2.92 -1.54
C CYS A 41 -11.63 3.42 -2.70
N PHE A 42 -10.91 4.52 -2.46
CA PHE A 42 -9.79 4.95 -3.30
C PHE A 42 -8.52 4.83 -2.47
N LEU A 43 -7.53 4.10 -2.97
CA LEU A 43 -6.36 3.71 -2.21
C LEU A 43 -5.07 3.80 -3.02
N VAL A 44 -3.97 3.90 -2.30
CA VAL A 44 -2.64 3.58 -2.80
C VAL A 44 -2.32 2.19 -2.28
N GLU A 45 -2.06 1.26 -3.18
CA GLU A 45 -1.61 -0.09 -2.86
C GLU A 45 -0.13 -0.23 -3.23
N ILE A 46 0.63 -0.81 -2.32
CA ILE A 46 1.98 -1.26 -2.57
C ILE A 46 2.03 -2.74 -2.19
N GLN A 47 2.67 -3.52 -3.04
CA GLN A 47 2.78 -4.97 -2.89
C GLN A 47 4.17 -5.42 -3.32
N GLU A 48 4.54 -6.64 -2.91
CA GLU A 48 5.67 -7.36 -3.50
C GLU A 48 5.48 -7.50 -5.02
N PRO A 49 6.56 -7.64 -5.82
CA PRO A 49 6.48 -7.69 -7.28
C PRO A 49 5.93 -9.03 -7.80
N THR A 50 4.72 -9.37 -7.38
CA THR A 50 3.95 -10.56 -7.73
C THR A 50 2.52 -10.18 -8.07
N ASP A 51 1.88 -11.00 -8.91
CA ASP A 51 0.46 -10.87 -9.27
C ASP A 51 -0.34 -12.14 -8.90
N TYR A 52 0.22 -12.95 -7.99
CA TYR A 52 -0.48 -14.10 -7.45
C TYR A 52 -1.68 -13.66 -6.60
N THR A 53 -2.87 -13.87 -7.13
CA THR A 53 -4.15 -13.64 -6.46
C THR A 53 -4.99 -14.90 -6.56
N ILE A 54 -5.29 -15.49 -5.39
CA ILE A 54 -6.18 -16.63 -5.28
C ILE A 54 -7.60 -16.11 -5.05
N ARG A 55 -8.56 -16.59 -5.84
CA ARG A 55 -9.99 -16.25 -5.70
C ARG A 55 -10.79 -17.50 -5.39
N VAL A 56 -11.63 -17.41 -4.37
CA VAL A 56 -12.53 -18.50 -3.95
C VAL A 56 -13.96 -18.33 -4.45
N GLU A 57 -14.35 -17.10 -4.78
CA GLU A 57 -15.57 -16.82 -5.53
C GLU A 57 -15.34 -17.16 -7.01
N ARG A 58 -16.22 -17.96 -7.59
CA ARG A 58 -16.16 -18.42 -8.99
C ARG A 58 -17.15 -17.68 -9.88
N THR A 59 -17.83 -16.68 -9.34
CA THR A 59 -18.78 -15.83 -10.06
C THR A 59 -18.57 -14.38 -9.67
N THR A 60 -18.49 -13.50 -10.67
CA THR A 60 -18.47 -12.05 -10.43
C THR A 60 -19.78 -11.56 -9.82
N PRO A 61 -19.81 -10.36 -9.21
CA PRO A 61 -21.06 -9.74 -8.76
C PRO A 61 -22.12 -9.58 -9.86
N SER A 62 -21.69 -9.53 -11.13
CA SER A 62 -22.58 -9.48 -12.31
C SER A 62 -23.12 -10.85 -12.76
N GLY A 63 -22.79 -11.93 -12.05
CA GLY A 63 -23.22 -13.30 -12.37
C GLY A 63 -22.36 -14.04 -13.40
N LYS A 64 -21.33 -13.39 -13.98
CA LYS A 64 -20.41 -14.07 -14.92
C LYS A 64 -19.52 -15.07 -14.19
N LYS A 65 -19.42 -16.29 -14.72
CA LYS A 65 -18.46 -17.29 -14.23
C LYS A 65 -17.02 -16.84 -14.47
N ILE A 66 -16.17 -17.09 -13.49
CA ILE A 66 -14.74 -16.84 -13.55
C ILE A 66 -14.07 -18.15 -13.96
N PRO A 67 -13.23 -18.16 -15.00
CA PRO A 67 -12.44 -19.34 -15.35
C PRO A 67 -11.60 -19.83 -14.16
N ASP A 68 -11.59 -21.14 -13.93
CA ASP A 68 -10.90 -21.74 -12.78
C ASP A 68 -9.41 -21.36 -12.72
N MET A 69 -8.75 -21.22 -13.86
CA MET A 69 -7.36 -20.76 -13.94
C MET A 69 -7.15 -19.35 -13.36
N LEU A 70 -8.13 -18.45 -13.46
CA LEU A 70 -8.09 -17.12 -12.83
C LEU A 70 -8.44 -17.17 -11.34
N CYS A 71 -8.95 -18.30 -10.84
CA CYS A 71 -9.20 -18.53 -9.42
C CYS A 71 -7.97 -19.10 -8.72
N HIS A 72 -7.37 -20.16 -9.27
CA HIS A 72 -6.30 -20.90 -8.60
C HIS A 72 -4.91 -20.68 -9.21
N GLN A 73 -4.76 -19.90 -10.29
CA GLN A 73 -3.46 -19.56 -10.90
C GLN A 73 -2.47 -20.74 -11.08
N GLY A 74 -2.98 -21.90 -11.51
CA GLY A 74 -2.17 -23.10 -11.77
C GLY A 74 -1.93 -24.04 -10.58
N ILE A 75 -2.20 -23.63 -9.33
CA ILE A 75 -1.98 -24.51 -8.16
C ILE A 75 -3.13 -25.50 -7.91
N GLY A 76 -4.31 -25.27 -8.51
CA GLY A 76 -5.49 -26.10 -8.35
C GLY A 76 -6.25 -25.83 -7.04
N PHE A 77 -7.57 -26.11 -7.03
CA PHE A 77 -8.44 -25.77 -5.89
C PHE A 77 -8.09 -26.46 -4.57
N ASN A 78 -7.48 -27.65 -4.59
CA ASN A 78 -7.08 -28.30 -3.35
C ASN A 78 -5.95 -27.53 -2.65
N ASN A 79 -4.99 -27.00 -3.42
CA ASN A 79 -3.81 -26.33 -2.87
C ASN A 79 -4.10 -24.89 -2.45
N ILE A 80 -5.17 -24.25 -2.94
CA ILE A 80 -5.49 -22.87 -2.51
C ILE A 80 -5.77 -22.79 -1.01
N PHE A 81 -6.31 -23.87 -0.42
CA PHE A 81 -6.66 -23.90 0.99
C PHE A 81 -5.43 -23.92 1.89
N GLU A 82 -4.31 -24.46 1.40
CA GLU A 82 -3.02 -24.42 2.10
C GLU A 82 -2.42 -23.01 2.14
N CYS A 83 -2.90 -22.09 1.28
CA CYS A 83 -2.45 -20.70 1.28
C CYS A 83 -3.16 -19.84 2.32
N PHE A 84 -4.21 -20.33 2.98
CA PHE A 84 -5.00 -19.52 3.92
C PHE A 84 -4.47 -19.58 5.35
N ASN A 85 -4.47 -18.43 5.99
CA ASN A 85 -4.35 -18.35 7.44
C ASN A 85 -5.73 -18.57 8.08
N TYR A 86 -5.91 -19.72 8.71
CA TYR A 86 -7.15 -20.08 9.40
C TYR A 86 -7.25 -19.57 10.84
N GLN A 87 -6.24 -18.83 11.32
CA GLN A 87 -6.31 -18.22 12.64
C GLN A 87 -7.47 -17.23 12.69
N SER A 88 -8.40 -17.47 13.61
CA SER A 88 -9.55 -16.61 13.83
C SER A 88 -9.20 -15.48 14.80
N PHE A 89 -9.75 -14.31 14.54
CA PHE A 89 -9.57 -13.13 15.37
C PHE A 89 -10.91 -12.47 15.64
N SER A 90 -11.08 -11.89 16.81
CA SER A 90 -12.14 -10.93 17.05
C SER A 90 -11.94 -9.68 16.19
N ARG A 91 -13.00 -8.89 16.05
CA ARG A 91 -12.95 -7.61 15.34
C ARG A 91 -11.88 -6.66 15.91
N GLN A 92 -11.68 -6.66 17.24
CA GLN A 92 -10.70 -5.80 17.90
C GLN A 92 -9.27 -6.27 17.66
N GLU A 93 -9.02 -7.58 17.74
CA GLU A 93 -7.71 -8.17 17.46
C GLU A 93 -7.29 -7.96 16.00
N THR A 94 -8.25 -8.11 15.08
CA THR A 94 -8.08 -7.84 13.65
C THR A 94 -7.55 -6.43 13.41
N LEU A 95 -8.20 -5.43 14.00
CA LEU A 95 -7.75 -4.03 13.89
C LEU A 95 -6.39 -3.82 14.56
N LYS A 96 -6.17 -4.39 15.75
CA LYS A 96 -4.87 -4.26 16.45
C LYS A 96 -3.71 -4.82 15.60
N ARG A 97 -3.97 -5.88 14.83
CA ARG A 97 -2.96 -6.54 14.00
C ARG A 97 -2.67 -5.78 12.71
N TRP A 98 -3.72 -5.46 11.94
CA TRP A 98 -3.58 -5.02 10.55
C TRP A 98 -3.84 -3.53 10.32
N LEU A 99 -4.57 -2.82 11.20
CA LEU A 99 -4.67 -1.36 11.11
C LEU A 99 -3.40 -0.72 11.70
N LEU A 100 -2.57 -0.15 10.83
CA LEU A 100 -1.33 0.48 11.25
C LEU A 100 -1.60 1.86 11.84
N LYS A 101 -0.77 2.22 12.82
CA LYS A 101 -0.70 3.59 13.33
C LYS A 101 0.56 4.23 12.75
N PRO A 102 0.44 5.20 11.83
CA PRO A 102 1.58 5.94 11.34
C PRO A 102 2.38 6.59 12.47
N THR A 103 3.68 6.72 12.29
CA THR A 103 4.56 7.40 13.25
C THR A 103 5.14 8.66 12.63
N VAL A 104 5.13 9.76 13.39
CA VAL A 104 5.72 11.03 12.95
C VAL A 104 7.22 10.84 12.75
N ASN A 105 7.72 11.22 11.58
CA ASN A 105 9.14 11.22 11.26
C ASN A 105 9.73 12.64 11.26
N TYR A 106 8.92 13.64 10.85
CA TYR A 106 9.35 15.03 10.80
C TYR A 106 8.15 15.97 10.94
N GLN A 107 8.34 17.10 11.63
CA GLN A 107 7.33 18.15 11.75
C GLN A 107 7.98 19.52 11.88
N SER A 108 7.46 20.48 11.12
CA SER A 108 7.80 21.90 11.15
C SER A 108 6.64 22.73 10.60
N ASP A 109 6.78 24.06 10.60
CA ASP A 109 5.82 24.96 9.94
C ASP A 109 5.80 24.80 8.40
N PHE A 110 6.84 24.19 7.81
CA PHE A 110 6.97 24.06 6.36
C PHE A 110 6.55 22.69 5.81
N ALA A 111 6.62 21.65 6.63
CA ALA A 111 6.28 20.28 6.24
C ALA A 111 6.00 19.36 7.43
N TYR A 112 5.23 18.30 7.17
CA TYR A 112 4.90 17.22 8.09
C TYR A 112 5.06 15.87 7.38
N GLU A 113 5.83 14.96 7.98
CA GLU A 113 6.09 13.63 7.42
C GLU A 113 5.74 12.53 8.44
N GLU A 114 5.02 11.52 7.96
CA GLU A 114 4.72 10.29 8.69
C GLU A 114 5.28 9.07 7.96
N ILE A 115 5.80 8.12 8.73
CA ILE A 115 6.05 6.76 8.27
C ILE A 115 4.73 6.00 8.37
N LEU A 116 4.23 5.54 7.22
CA LEU A 116 3.01 4.74 7.12
C LEU A 116 3.32 3.25 7.34
N ILE A 117 4.41 2.78 6.73
CA ILE A 117 4.95 1.43 6.91
C ILE A 117 6.46 1.44 6.61
N ASP A 118 7.23 0.64 7.33
CA ASP A 118 8.67 0.52 7.15
C ASP A 118 9.19 -0.89 7.45
N GLY A 119 10.53 -1.02 7.37
CA GLY A 119 11.29 -2.23 7.68
C GLY A 119 11.11 -2.82 9.08
N LYS A 120 10.41 -2.15 10.00
CA LYS A 120 10.07 -2.71 11.33
C LYS A 120 8.80 -3.56 11.27
N ARG A 121 7.97 -3.35 10.24
CA ARG A 121 6.71 -4.07 10.03
C ARG A 121 6.83 -5.16 8.98
N ILE A 122 7.52 -4.88 7.88
CA ILE A 122 7.75 -5.83 6.79
C ILE A 122 9.10 -5.54 6.11
N PRO A 123 9.79 -6.56 5.56
CA PRO A 123 11.09 -6.35 4.93
C PRO A 123 11.01 -5.86 3.48
N TYR A 124 9.81 -5.90 2.86
CA TYR A 124 9.69 -5.83 1.39
C TYR A 124 9.56 -4.43 0.79
N PHE A 125 9.07 -3.45 1.55
CA PHE A 125 8.86 -2.09 1.07
C PHE A 125 8.57 -1.12 2.22
N GLY A 126 8.68 0.17 1.93
CA GLY A 126 8.30 1.25 2.84
C GLY A 126 7.36 2.24 2.18
N MET A 127 6.56 2.94 3.00
CA MET A 127 5.71 4.04 2.55
C MET A 127 5.71 5.18 3.56
N LYS A 128 5.83 6.40 3.06
CA LYS A 128 5.72 7.63 3.85
C LYS A 128 4.67 8.56 3.26
N SER A 129 4.03 9.33 4.13
CA SER A 129 3.16 10.45 3.77
C SER A 129 3.90 11.74 4.08
N LEU A 130 3.93 12.67 3.12
CA LEU A 130 4.59 13.96 3.26
C LEU A 130 3.63 15.08 2.84
N LEU A 131 3.32 15.96 3.78
CA LEU A 131 2.59 17.21 3.55
C LEU A 131 3.61 18.35 3.49
N ILE A 132 3.59 19.11 2.40
CA ILE A 132 4.49 20.25 2.20
C ILE A 132 3.63 21.52 2.13
N TYR A 133 3.78 22.38 3.14
CA TYR A 133 3.08 23.66 3.23
C TYR A 133 3.79 24.74 2.42
N ASN A 134 5.12 24.75 2.42
CA ASN A 134 5.93 25.70 1.64
C ASN A 134 7.03 24.99 0.84
N SER A 135 8.04 24.43 1.52
CA SER A 135 9.11 23.70 0.85
C SER A 135 9.71 22.62 1.75
N PHE A 136 10.21 21.55 1.13
CA PHE A 136 10.86 20.45 1.83
C PHE A 136 11.94 19.83 0.94
N SER A 137 13.07 19.45 1.54
CA SER A 137 14.16 18.78 0.81
C SER A 137 14.20 17.29 1.17
N ILE A 138 14.31 16.44 0.16
CA ILE A 138 14.61 15.01 0.35
C ILE A 138 15.96 14.67 -0.28
N ARG A 139 16.60 13.63 0.23
CA ARG A 139 17.83 13.06 -0.33
C ARG A 139 17.53 11.68 -0.92
N SER A 140 17.89 11.48 -2.18
CA SER A 140 17.87 10.19 -2.85
C SER A 140 19.30 9.79 -3.20
N GLU A 141 19.94 9.09 -2.25
CA GLU A 141 21.35 8.67 -2.39
C GLU A 141 21.43 7.22 -2.85
N ASN A 142 21.00 6.27 -2.00
CA ASN A 142 21.27 4.84 -2.23
C ASN A 142 20.04 4.03 -2.64
N ILE A 143 18.84 4.60 -2.55
CA ILE A 143 17.58 3.92 -2.88
C ILE A 143 16.76 4.77 -3.84
N PHE A 144 16.07 4.08 -4.74
CA PHE A 144 15.05 4.72 -5.57
C PHE A 144 13.76 4.93 -4.76
N SER A 145 12.88 5.78 -5.24
CA SER A 145 11.51 5.86 -4.72
C SER A 145 10.51 6.19 -5.82
N ILE A 146 9.24 5.88 -5.55
CA ILE A 146 8.12 6.31 -6.37
C ILE A 146 7.30 7.30 -5.55
N ILE A 147 7.11 8.51 -6.07
CA ILE A 147 6.27 9.52 -5.46
C ILE A 147 4.92 9.56 -6.18
N ILE A 148 3.84 9.55 -5.42
CA ILE A 148 2.47 9.74 -5.90
C ILE A 148 1.95 11.05 -5.32
N VAL A 149 1.51 11.97 -6.18
CA VAL A 149 0.91 13.24 -5.74
C VAL A 149 -0.57 13.03 -5.45
N ILE A 150 -0.94 13.03 -4.18
CA ILE A 150 -2.32 12.77 -3.72
C ILE A 150 -3.19 14.02 -3.87
N SER A 151 -2.64 15.19 -3.58
CA SER A 151 -3.33 16.48 -3.69
C SER A 151 -2.33 17.64 -3.78
N GLY A 152 -2.81 18.82 -4.15
CA GLY A 152 -1.98 20.01 -4.32
C GLY A 152 -1.28 20.09 -5.68
N ASN A 153 -0.48 21.15 -5.81
CA ASN A 153 0.31 21.46 -7.01
C ASN A 153 1.66 21.99 -6.54
N GLY A 154 2.74 21.56 -7.17
CA GLY A 154 4.07 21.89 -6.73
C GLY A 154 5.12 21.83 -7.81
N LYS A 155 6.37 21.99 -7.37
CA LYS A 155 7.56 21.90 -8.21
C LYS A 155 8.61 21.05 -7.52
N VAL A 156 9.18 20.10 -8.24
CA VAL A 156 10.41 19.42 -7.84
C VAL A 156 11.59 20.04 -8.56
N ILE A 157 12.66 20.30 -7.81
CA ILE A 157 13.87 20.96 -8.29
C ILE A 157 15.06 20.07 -7.93
N CYS A 158 15.87 19.72 -8.92
CA CYS A 158 17.09 18.93 -8.77
C CYS A 158 18.17 19.61 -9.61
N GLU A 159 19.24 20.06 -8.97
CA GLU A 159 20.29 20.88 -9.59
C GLU A 159 19.71 22.07 -10.38
N ASN A 160 19.98 22.14 -11.68
CA ASN A 160 19.50 23.21 -12.59
C ASN A 160 18.21 22.83 -13.33
N LYS A 161 17.61 21.68 -13.02
CA LYS A 161 16.39 21.17 -13.65
C LYS A 161 15.20 21.30 -12.71
N SER A 162 14.02 21.47 -13.30
CA SER A 162 12.79 21.52 -12.52
C SER A 162 11.59 21.00 -13.29
N MET A 163 10.62 20.45 -12.56
CA MET A 163 9.41 19.86 -13.10
C MET A 163 8.22 20.26 -12.22
N VAL A 164 7.11 20.66 -12.87
CA VAL A 164 5.83 20.90 -12.19
C VAL A 164 5.13 19.57 -11.95
N ILE A 165 4.51 19.43 -10.79
CA ILE A 165 3.85 18.20 -10.35
C ILE A 165 2.46 18.55 -9.82
N ASN A 166 1.47 17.76 -10.21
CA ASN A 166 0.05 17.99 -9.93
C ASN A 166 -0.58 16.73 -9.36
N LYS A 167 -1.74 16.86 -8.71
CA LYS A 167 -2.54 15.73 -8.25
C LYS A 167 -2.69 14.66 -9.34
N GLY A 168 -2.37 13.42 -8.98
CA GLY A 168 -2.41 12.25 -9.87
C GLY A 168 -1.08 11.92 -10.53
N ASP A 169 -0.10 12.82 -10.49
CA ASP A 169 1.24 12.55 -11.05
C ASP A 169 1.96 11.47 -10.24
N LYS A 170 2.74 10.68 -10.96
CA LYS A 170 3.60 9.61 -10.43
C LYS A 170 5.01 9.83 -10.93
N ILE A 171 5.95 9.95 -10.00
CA ILE A 171 7.33 10.35 -10.30
C ILE A 171 8.25 9.25 -9.79
N PHE A 172 9.07 8.73 -10.69
CA PHE A 172 10.18 7.86 -10.31
C PHE A 172 11.39 8.71 -9.94
N LEU A 173 11.94 8.49 -8.75
CA LEU A 173 13.20 9.07 -8.31
C LEU A 173 14.27 7.98 -8.31
N PRO A 174 15.15 7.94 -9.33
CA PRO A 174 16.33 7.08 -9.32
C PRO A 174 17.20 7.31 -8.08
N ALA A 175 17.85 6.25 -7.61
CA ALA A 175 18.95 6.38 -6.66
C ALA A 175 20.07 7.28 -7.24
N GLY A 176 20.80 7.98 -6.39
CA GLY A 176 21.94 8.81 -6.78
C GLY A 176 21.59 10.21 -7.28
N LEU A 177 20.32 10.64 -7.22
CA LEU A 177 19.93 12.01 -7.57
C LEU A 177 20.41 13.07 -6.56
N GLY A 178 20.86 12.66 -5.37
CA GLY A 178 21.30 13.58 -4.33
C GLY A 178 20.14 14.35 -3.73
N LYS A 179 20.27 15.68 -3.63
CA LYS A 179 19.26 16.54 -2.98
C LYS A 179 18.19 17.01 -3.97
N LEU A 180 16.94 16.73 -3.65
CA LEU A 180 15.77 17.28 -4.34
C LEU A 180 15.04 18.26 -3.44
N ASN A 181 14.56 19.37 -4.00
CA ASN A 181 13.73 20.35 -3.30
C ASN A 181 12.33 20.35 -3.88
N PHE A 182 11.36 20.09 -3.02
CA PHE A 182 9.94 20.19 -3.31
C PHE A 182 9.43 21.54 -2.83
N LYS A 183 8.66 22.22 -3.66
CA LYS A 183 7.99 23.47 -3.32
C LYS A 183 6.49 23.33 -3.59
N ASN A 184 5.69 23.69 -2.61
CA ASN A 184 4.27 23.90 -2.78
C ASN A 184 4.06 25.22 -3.52
N ILE A 185 3.29 25.21 -4.60
CA ILE A 185 2.95 26.43 -5.36
C ILE A 185 1.58 26.99 -4.89
N CYS A 186 0.78 26.18 -4.19
CA CYS A 186 -0.55 26.57 -3.72
C CYS A 186 -0.49 27.12 -2.28
N SER A 187 -1.11 28.27 -2.03
CA SER A 187 -1.20 28.85 -0.68
C SER A 187 -2.34 28.30 0.18
N VAL A 188 -3.32 27.62 -0.43
CA VAL A 188 -4.60 27.25 0.22
C VAL A 188 -4.60 25.82 0.75
N GLN A 189 -3.81 24.92 0.15
CA GLN A 189 -3.68 23.53 0.60
C GLN A 189 -2.24 23.05 0.45
N PRO A 190 -1.78 22.11 1.29
CA PRO A 190 -0.46 21.53 1.16
C PRO A 190 -0.35 20.69 -0.13
N LEU A 191 0.88 20.56 -0.62
CA LEU A 191 1.23 19.50 -1.55
C LEU A 191 1.35 18.19 -0.75
N HIS A 192 0.48 17.22 -1.05
CA HIS A 192 0.46 15.93 -0.36
C HIS A 192 1.05 14.84 -1.24
N LEU A 193 2.14 14.25 -0.77
CA LEU A 193 2.89 13.21 -1.46
C LEU A 193 2.82 11.90 -0.66
N ILE A 194 2.70 10.79 -1.36
CA ILE A 194 3.01 9.47 -0.84
C ILE A 194 4.30 9.01 -1.50
N SER A 195 5.30 8.65 -0.70
CA SER A 195 6.58 8.13 -1.18
C SER A 195 6.69 6.64 -0.86
N CYS A 196 6.89 5.84 -1.89
CA CYS A 196 7.05 4.39 -1.84
C CYS A 196 8.52 4.02 -2.05
N PHE A 197 9.05 3.16 -1.19
CA PHE A 197 10.46 2.78 -1.16
C PHE A 197 10.63 1.26 -1.29
N PRO A 198 11.71 0.79 -1.93
CA PRO A 198 12.11 -0.62 -1.88
C PRO A 198 12.54 -1.02 -0.45
N PRO A 199 12.86 -2.31 -0.22
CA PRO A 199 13.52 -2.76 1.01
C PRO A 199 14.74 -1.90 1.36
N ASP A 200 14.98 -1.73 2.65
CA ASP A 200 16.19 -1.06 3.15
C ASP A 200 17.40 -1.98 2.90
N SER A 201 18.27 -1.59 1.96
CA SER A 201 19.45 -2.38 1.56
C SER A 201 20.52 -2.50 2.65
N THR A 202 20.34 -1.81 3.78
CA THR A 202 21.26 -1.87 4.93
C THR A 202 20.99 -3.04 5.87
N LYS A 203 19.83 -3.71 5.75
CA LYS A 203 19.57 -4.97 6.45
C LYS A 203 20.10 -6.12 5.59
N LYS A 204 21.27 -6.65 5.97
CA LYS A 204 21.81 -7.88 5.38
C LYS A 204 20.74 -8.97 5.35
N GLU A 205 20.69 -9.69 4.23
CA GLU A 205 19.95 -10.94 4.06
C GLU A 205 20.47 -11.99 5.05
N ASP A 206 19.96 -11.98 6.28
CA ASP A 206 20.04 -13.14 7.16
C ASP A 206 18.64 -13.75 7.24
N ASN A 207 18.48 -14.87 6.51
CA ASN A 207 17.36 -15.81 6.51
C ASN A 207 16.26 -15.61 5.47
N TYR A 208 16.57 -15.95 4.21
CA TYR A 208 15.66 -16.77 3.42
C TYR A 208 16.33 -18.15 3.25
N LYS A 209 15.89 -19.12 4.06
CA LYS A 209 16.12 -20.55 3.84
C LYS A 209 14.79 -21.19 3.50
#